data_AF-A0A1A2HGK4-F1
#
_entry.id   AF-A0A1A2HGK4-F1
#
_cell.length_a   1.000
_cell.length_b   1.000
_cell.length_c   1.000
_cell.angle_alpha   90.00
_cell.angle_beta   90.00
_cell.angle_gamma   90.00
#
_symmetry.space_group_name_H-M   'P 1'
#
loop_
_entity.id
_entity.type
_entity.pdbx_description
1 polymer ?
#
loop_
_entity_poly.entity_id
_entity_poly.type
_entity_poly.pdbx_seq_one_letter_code
_entity_poly.pdbx_strand_id
1 'polypeptide(L)'
;MTMRIWAAVVTVGVAVGTGAGAPVAAAHPSEPGVVNYAVLGKGSVGNIVGGPMGFESTFTQPFQGFSVDVPACNNWADIGLPEVFDDPDLASFNGATTQTSANDQTHFVKQAVGVFATDDAAARAFHRVVDRTVGCSGQTTAMHLDNGSTQVWSFDGGPATGTDANWTKQEAGTDRRCFDQTRLRENVLLQAKVCQSGNAGPAVNVLAGAMQNALGQ
;
A
#
# COMPACT_ATOMS: atom_id res chain seq x y z
N MET A 1 -79.38 41.41 11.10
CA MET A 1 -79.71 40.42 10.05
C MET A 1 -78.62 40.54 8.99
N THR A 2 -77.90 39.44 8.70
CA THR A 2 -77.09 39.14 7.48
C THR A 2 -75.91 40.08 7.12
N MET A 3 -74.76 39.68 6.58
CA MET A 3 -73.95 38.45 6.46
C MET A 3 -72.59 38.86 5.83
N ARG A 4 -71.53 38.13 6.21
CA ARG A 4 -70.11 38.04 5.75
C ARG A 4 -69.79 38.45 4.28
N ILE A 5 -68.55 38.86 3.93
CA ILE A 5 -67.46 38.00 3.39
C ILE A 5 -66.15 38.82 3.17
N TRP A 6 -65.02 38.09 3.17
CA TRP A 6 -63.59 38.42 3.27
C TRP A 6 -62.91 38.96 1.99
N ALA A 7 -61.72 39.59 2.13
CA ALA A 7 -60.57 39.37 1.22
C ALA A 7 -59.25 39.83 1.87
N ALA A 8 -58.21 39.01 1.66
CA ALA A 8 -56.92 39.03 2.34
C ALA A 8 -55.91 40.03 1.75
N VAL A 9 -55.05 40.56 2.63
CA VAL A 9 -53.80 41.24 2.31
C VAL A 9 -52.68 40.24 2.57
N VAL A 10 -51.86 39.90 1.57
CA VAL A 10 -50.52 39.34 1.82
C VAL A 10 -49.52 39.94 0.83
N THR A 11 -48.45 40.43 1.44
CA THR A 11 -47.35 41.26 0.97
C THR A 11 -46.37 40.54 0.05
N VAL A 12 -45.89 41.27 -0.97
CA VAL A 12 -44.75 40.89 -1.83
C VAL A 12 -43.46 41.00 -1.01
N GLY A 13 -42.82 39.86 -0.71
CA GLY A 13 -41.49 39.80 -0.12
C GLY A 13 -40.44 39.48 -1.18
N VAL A 14 -39.59 40.46 -1.51
CA VAL A 14 -38.37 40.25 -2.30
C VAL A 14 -37.31 39.63 -1.38
N ALA A 15 -36.99 38.36 -1.59
CA ALA A 15 -35.87 37.70 -0.93
C ALA A 15 -34.61 37.84 -1.79
N VAL A 16 -33.67 38.65 -1.31
CA VAL A 16 -32.32 38.82 -1.86
C VAL A 16 -31.54 37.52 -1.65
N GLY A 17 -30.90 37.04 -2.71
CA GLY A 17 -30.15 35.80 -2.73
C GLY A 17 -28.93 35.82 -1.82
N THR A 18 -28.81 34.79 -0.99
CA THR A 18 -27.54 34.33 -0.43
C THR A 18 -27.28 32.96 -1.06
N GLY A 19 -26.54 32.95 -2.16
CA GLY A 19 -25.98 31.73 -2.71
C GLY A 19 -24.99 31.15 -1.70
N ALA A 20 -25.44 30.19 -0.90
CA ALA A 20 -24.56 29.32 -0.17
C ALA A 20 -23.84 28.46 -1.21
N GLY A 21 -22.63 28.86 -1.60
CA GLY A 21 -21.72 27.97 -2.30
C GLY A 21 -21.52 26.76 -1.40
N ALA A 22 -22.07 25.61 -1.80
CA ALA A 22 -21.68 24.34 -1.21
C ALA A 22 -20.15 24.26 -1.30
N PRO A 23 -19.44 23.79 -0.26
CA PRO A 23 -18.03 23.54 -0.39
C PRO A 23 -17.89 22.55 -1.54
N VAL A 24 -17.22 22.97 -2.60
CA VAL A 24 -16.81 22.06 -3.65
C VAL A 24 -15.74 21.21 -2.96
N ALA A 25 -16.15 20.07 -2.40
CA ALA A 25 -15.21 19.05 -1.98
C ALA A 25 -14.46 18.67 -3.24
N ALA A 26 -13.24 19.19 -3.38
CA ALA A 26 -12.32 18.68 -4.37
C ALA A 26 -12.10 17.22 -3.98
N ALA A 27 -12.68 16.30 -4.74
CA ALA A 27 -12.40 14.88 -4.58
C ALA A 27 -10.89 14.72 -4.74
N HIS A 28 -10.20 14.47 -3.63
CA HIS A 28 -8.78 14.18 -3.67
C HIS A 28 -8.62 12.78 -4.28
N PRO A 29 -7.57 12.53 -5.08
CA PRO A 29 -7.34 11.23 -5.73
C PRO A 29 -7.29 10.01 -4.77
N SER A 30 -7.30 10.25 -3.46
CA SER A 30 -7.17 9.26 -2.39
C SER A 30 -8.43 9.09 -1.53
N GLU A 31 -9.64 9.34 -2.05
CA GLU A 31 -10.87 9.03 -1.30
C GLU A 31 -10.97 7.51 -0.99
N PRO A 32 -11.42 7.09 0.20
CA PRO A 32 -11.43 5.67 0.60
C PRO A 32 -12.15 4.69 -0.34
N GLY A 33 -12.97 5.18 -1.28
CA GLY A 33 -13.69 4.38 -2.28
C GLY A 33 -12.91 4.00 -3.55
N VAL A 34 -11.71 4.56 -3.81
CA VAL A 34 -10.93 4.29 -5.05
C VAL A 34 -9.89 3.15 -4.93
N VAL A 35 -9.78 2.50 -3.78
CA VAL A 35 -8.59 1.70 -3.41
C VAL A 35 -8.61 0.26 -3.94
N ASN A 36 -9.67 -0.16 -4.64
CA ASN A 36 -9.70 -1.50 -5.27
C ASN A 36 -8.85 -1.63 -6.55
N TYR A 37 -8.29 -0.53 -7.09
CA TYR A 37 -7.58 -0.54 -8.37
C TYR A 37 -6.06 -0.28 -8.28
N ALA A 38 -5.52 -0.03 -7.09
CA ALA A 38 -4.13 0.39 -6.94
C ALA A 38 -3.11 -0.78 -7.01
N VAL A 39 -3.58 -2.03 -6.92
CA VAL A 39 -2.76 -3.21 -7.21
C VAL A 39 -2.95 -3.64 -8.66
N LEU A 40 -1.84 -3.89 -9.35
CA LEU A 40 -1.86 -4.34 -10.73
C LEU A 40 -2.23 -5.81 -10.81
N GLY A 41 -3.05 -6.17 -11.79
CA GLY A 41 -3.37 -7.58 -12.07
C GLY A 41 -2.18 -8.34 -12.65
N LYS A 42 -2.20 -9.68 -12.53
CA LYS A 42 -1.11 -10.58 -12.94
C LYS A 42 -0.56 -10.39 -14.35
N GLY A 43 -1.39 -9.97 -15.32
CA GLY A 43 -0.96 -9.72 -16.70
C GLY A 43 0.01 -8.54 -16.79
N SER A 44 -0.32 -7.42 -16.13
CA SER A 44 0.56 -6.25 -16.04
C SER A 44 1.81 -6.55 -15.25
N VAL A 45 1.69 -7.29 -14.14
CA VAL A 45 2.83 -7.72 -13.33
C VAL A 45 3.78 -8.63 -14.13
N GLY A 46 3.24 -9.57 -14.90
CA GLY A 46 4.03 -10.44 -15.79
C GLY A 46 4.80 -9.66 -16.85
N ASN A 47 4.21 -8.61 -17.42
CA ASN A 47 4.89 -7.73 -18.37
C ASN A 47 6.03 -6.92 -17.72
N ILE A 48 5.88 -6.50 -16.46
CA ILE A 48 6.90 -5.74 -15.73
C ILE A 48 8.08 -6.64 -15.33
N VAL A 49 7.79 -7.83 -14.82
CA VAL A 49 8.81 -8.76 -14.30
C VAL A 49 9.43 -9.63 -15.41
N GLY A 50 8.76 -9.78 -16.56
CA GLY A 50 9.19 -10.69 -17.62
C GLY A 50 9.02 -12.17 -17.26
N GLY A 51 8.12 -12.47 -16.31
CA GLY A 51 7.90 -13.81 -15.77
C GLY A 51 6.51 -14.37 -16.11
N PRO A 52 6.36 -15.71 -16.22
CA PRO A 52 5.09 -16.35 -16.51
C PRO A 52 4.20 -16.40 -15.25
N MET A 53 3.49 -15.31 -14.97
CA MET A 53 2.62 -15.16 -13.80
C MET A 53 1.33 -15.99 -13.92
N GLY A 54 1.36 -17.23 -13.45
CA GLY A 54 0.23 -18.15 -13.52
C GLY A 54 -0.77 -18.02 -12.36
N PHE A 55 -0.33 -17.53 -11.20
CA PHE A 55 -1.12 -17.45 -9.97
C PHE A 55 -1.25 -16.01 -9.46
N GLU A 56 -2.41 -15.69 -8.88
CA GLU A 56 -2.73 -14.43 -8.25
C GLU A 56 -3.64 -14.64 -7.05
N SER A 57 -3.39 -13.91 -5.97
CA SER A 57 -4.25 -13.86 -4.79
C SER A 57 -4.30 -12.43 -4.28
N THR A 58 -5.51 -11.91 -4.08
CA THR A 58 -5.74 -10.60 -3.48
C THR A 58 -6.15 -10.73 -2.03
N PHE A 59 -5.88 -9.69 -1.24
CA PHE A 59 -6.21 -9.62 0.17
C PHE A 59 -6.54 -8.18 0.57
N THR A 60 -7.54 -8.01 1.44
CA THR A 60 -8.10 -6.71 1.83
C THR A 60 -7.74 -6.32 3.27
N GLN A 61 -6.92 -7.13 3.94
CA GLN A 61 -6.42 -6.88 5.28
C GLN A 61 -4.92 -7.17 5.31
N PRO A 62 -4.14 -6.38 6.07
CA PRO A 62 -2.73 -6.68 6.27
C PRO A 62 -2.58 -8.00 7.03
N PHE A 63 -1.53 -8.76 6.72
CA PHE A 63 -1.28 -10.05 7.35
C PHE A 63 0.22 -10.36 7.43
N GLN A 64 0.58 -11.19 8.39
CA GLN A 64 1.93 -11.70 8.57
C GLN A 64 1.84 -13.20 8.83
N GLY A 65 2.50 -13.99 7.97
CA GLY A 65 2.53 -15.46 8.07
C GLY A 65 3.94 -16.00 8.36
N PHE A 66 4.71 -15.23 9.13
CA PHE A 66 6.09 -15.54 9.48
C PHE A 66 6.50 -14.88 10.79
N SER A 67 7.63 -15.32 11.34
CA SER A 67 8.39 -14.60 12.37
C SER A 67 9.86 -14.51 11.95
N VAL A 68 10.59 -13.54 12.51
CA VAL A 68 12.03 -13.35 12.28
C VAL A 68 12.80 -13.33 13.60
N ASP A 69 13.99 -13.92 13.62
CA ASP A 69 14.82 -13.97 14.83
C ASP A 69 15.34 -12.61 15.26
N VAL A 70 15.71 -11.76 14.29
CA VAL A 70 16.15 -10.37 14.52
C VAL A 70 14.93 -9.45 14.38
N PRO A 71 14.35 -8.91 15.47
CA PRO A 71 13.08 -8.18 15.40
C PRO A 71 13.18 -6.89 14.57
N ALA A 72 14.34 -6.23 14.56
CA ALA A 72 14.58 -5.05 13.73
C ALA A 72 14.41 -5.33 12.23
N CYS A 73 14.46 -6.60 11.79
CA CYS A 73 14.27 -6.96 10.39
C CYS A 73 12.83 -7.35 10.03
N ASN A 74 11.87 -7.30 10.97
CA ASN A 74 10.50 -7.77 10.70
C ASN A 74 9.83 -7.01 9.54
N ASN A 75 9.87 -5.67 9.58
CA ASN A 75 9.25 -4.84 8.54
C ASN A 75 10.01 -4.82 7.20
N TRP A 76 11.22 -5.38 7.15
CA TRP A 76 11.93 -5.62 5.90
C TRP A 76 11.75 -7.05 5.36
N ALA A 77 11.28 -7.98 6.20
CA ALA A 77 11.11 -9.38 5.80
C ALA A 77 9.97 -9.60 4.80
N ASP A 78 8.92 -8.79 4.85
CA ASP A 78 7.87 -8.74 3.82
C ASP A 78 7.13 -7.39 3.87
N ILE A 79 6.26 -7.16 2.89
CA ILE A 79 5.43 -5.96 2.82
C ILE A 79 3.95 -6.25 3.14
N GLY A 80 3.15 -5.22 3.39
CA GLY A 80 1.72 -5.36 3.70
C GLY A 80 1.46 -5.94 5.09
N LEU A 81 2.36 -5.68 6.04
CA LEU A 81 2.31 -6.24 7.39
C LEU A 81 1.34 -5.49 8.31
N PRO A 82 0.71 -6.16 9.29
CA PRO A 82 -0.12 -5.52 10.30
C PRO A 82 0.66 -4.46 11.07
N GLU A 83 1.92 -4.73 11.40
CA GLU A 83 2.78 -3.77 12.10
C GLU A 83 2.90 -2.43 11.36
N VAL A 84 2.80 -2.43 10.03
CA VAL A 84 2.86 -1.22 9.21
C VAL A 84 1.48 -0.61 8.98
N PHE A 85 0.46 -1.42 8.69
CA PHE A 85 -0.84 -0.92 8.20
C PHE A 85 -1.98 -0.94 9.21
N ASP A 86 -1.92 -1.73 10.30
CA ASP A 86 -2.99 -1.88 11.28
C ASP A 86 -3.08 -0.64 12.21
N ASP A 87 -3.44 0.49 11.60
CA ASP A 87 -3.64 1.79 12.22
C ASP A 87 -5.16 2.06 12.33
N PRO A 88 -5.66 2.60 13.45
CA PRO A 88 -7.07 2.99 13.56
C PRO A 88 -7.55 3.96 12.47
N ASP A 89 -6.64 4.75 11.89
CA ASP A 89 -6.93 5.69 10.82
C ASP A 89 -6.80 5.06 9.41
N LEU A 90 -6.56 3.74 9.30
CA LEU A 90 -6.57 3.03 8.02
C LEU A 90 -8.00 3.01 7.46
N ALA A 91 -8.26 3.77 6.41
CA ALA A 91 -9.57 3.85 5.79
C ALA A 91 -9.81 2.67 4.82
N SER A 92 -8.77 2.22 4.14
CA SER A 92 -8.84 1.05 3.25
C SER A 92 -7.46 0.46 2.98
N PHE A 93 -7.45 -0.83 2.66
CA PHE A 93 -6.25 -1.57 2.31
C PHE A 93 -6.53 -2.54 1.17
N ASN A 94 -5.58 -2.66 0.25
CA ASN A 94 -5.61 -3.65 -0.81
C ASN A 94 -4.20 -4.18 -1.05
N GLY A 95 -4.09 -5.49 -1.20
CA GLY A 95 -2.85 -6.15 -1.56
C GLY A 95 -3.06 -7.29 -2.53
N ALA A 96 -2.00 -7.61 -3.26
CA ALA A 96 -1.97 -8.71 -4.21
C ALA A 96 -0.62 -9.42 -4.18
N THR A 97 -0.67 -10.75 -4.24
CA THR A 97 0.47 -11.61 -4.50
C THR A 97 0.31 -12.21 -5.90
N THR A 98 1.35 -12.13 -6.71
CA THR A 98 1.42 -12.73 -8.04
C THR A 98 2.68 -13.58 -8.15
N GLN A 99 2.56 -14.81 -8.64
CA GLN A 99 3.71 -15.72 -8.75
C GLN A 99 3.55 -16.71 -9.89
N THR A 100 4.62 -17.42 -10.23
CA THR A 100 4.67 -18.36 -11.37
C THR A 100 3.57 -19.43 -11.28
N SER A 101 3.41 -20.06 -10.12
CA SER A 101 2.25 -20.90 -9.80
C SER A 101 2.00 -20.87 -8.29
N ALA A 102 0.91 -21.47 -7.79
CA ALA A 102 0.59 -21.45 -6.35
C ALA A 102 1.75 -21.93 -5.44
N ASN A 103 2.60 -22.84 -5.94
CA ASN A 103 3.72 -23.42 -5.20
C ASN A 103 5.09 -23.09 -5.82
N ASP A 104 5.14 -22.20 -6.82
CA ASP A 104 6.38 -21.79 -7.48
C ASP A 104 6.55 -20.27 -7.37
N GLN A 105 7.56 -19.86 -6.60
CA GLN A 105 7.94 -18.48 -6.33
C GLN A 105 9.20 -18.06 -7.11
N THR A 106 9.54 -18.73 -8.20
CA THR A 106 10.68 -18.37 -9.08
C THR A 106 10.58 -16.91 -9.52
N HIS A 107 9.37 -16.46 -9.87
CA HIS A 107 9.00 -15.05 -9.89
C HIS A 107 7.91 -14.85 -8.87
N PHE A 108 8.11 -13.91 -7.95
CA PHE A 108 7.16 -13.59 -6.89
C PHE A 108 7.06 -12.08 -6.77
N VAL A 109 5.84 -11.57 -6.78
CA VAL A 109 5.54 -10.15 -6.63
C VAL A 109 4.51 -10.01 -5.54
N LYS A 110 4.72 -9.04 -4.64
CA LYS A 110 3.71 -8.59 -3.70
C LYS A 110 3.51 -7.10 -3.87
N GLN A 111 2.27 -6.67 -3.74
CA GLN A 111 1.84 -5.28 -3.76
C GLN A 111 0.98 -5.06 -2.52
N ALA A 112 1.12 -3.92 -1.87
CA ALA A 112 0.26 -3.49 -0.78
C ALA A 112 0.04 -1.99 -0.85
N VAL A 113 -1.19 -1.54 -0.66
CA VAL A 113 -1.57 -0.13 -0.65
C VAL A 113 -2.52 0.09 0.52
N GLY A 114 -2.22 1.07 1.35
CA GLY A 114 -3.08 1.54 2.42
C GLY A 114 -3.40 3.01 2.20
N VAL A 115 -4.68 3.36 2.28
CA VAL A 115 -5.15 4.75 2.28
C VAL A 115 -5.64 5.07 3.68
N PHE A 116 -5.11 6.14 4.23
CA PHE A 116 -5.35 6.58 5.60
C PHE A 116 -6.30 7.78 5.61
N ALA A 117 -6.94 8.02 6.75
CA ALA A 117 -7.84 9.16 6.93
C ALA A 117 -7.11 10.51 6.82
N THR A 118 -5.79 10.54 7.07
CA THR A 118 -4.97 11.76 7.05
C THR A 118 -3.54 11.48 6.56
N ASP A 119 -2.87 12.50 6.05
CA ASP A 119 -1.44 12.46 5.70
C ASP A 119 -0.57 12.08 6.90
N ASP A 120 -0.88 12.60 8.09
CA ASP A 120 -0.16 12.28 9.32
C ASP A 120 -0.26 10.78 9.65
N ALA A 121 -1.42 10.16 9.44
CA ALA A 121 -1.59 8.72 9.66
C ALA A 121 -0.77 7.88 8.67
N ALA A 122 -0.73 8.27 7.41
CA ALA A 122 0.14 7.63 6.41
C ALA A 122 1.62 7.83 6.74
N ALA A 123 2.01 9.01 7.22
CA ALA A 123 3.37 9.29 7.68
C ALA A 123 3.75 8.41 8.88
N ARG A 124 2.85 8.22 9.87
CA ARG A 124 3.09 7.27 10.97
C ARG A 124 3.33 5.85 10.46
N ALA A 125 2.56 5.40 9.46
CA ALA A 125 2.75 4.09 8.83
C ALA A 125 4.12 3.99 8.14
N PHE A 126 4.54 5.02 7.40
CA PHE A 126 5.89 5.10 6.83
C PHE A 126 6.98 5.04 7.90
N HIS A 127 6.81 5.79 9.00
CA HIS A 127 7.73 5.78 10.14
C HIS A 127 7.84 4.40 10.80
N ARG A 128 6.78 3.59 10.83
CA ARG A 128 6.88 2.19 11.29
C ARG A 128 7.79 1.35 10.40
N VAL A 129 7.87 1.63 9.10
CA VAL A 129 8.84 0.97 8.21
C VAL A 129 10.25 1.43 8.52
N VAL A 130 10.51 2.74 8.58
CA VAL A 130 11.89 3.26 8.65
C VAL A 130 12.49 3.26 10.06
N ASP A 131 11.71 3.60 11.09
CA ASP A 131 12.23 3.76 12.45
C ASP A 131 12.42 2.41 13.14
N ARG A 132 11.53 1.43 12.87
CA ARG A 132 11.62 0.09 13.47
C ARG A 132 12.67 -0.80 12.80
N THR A 133 13.21 -0.39 11.65
CA THR A 133 14.20 -1.16 10.88
C THR A 133 15.62 -0.62 11.00
N VAL A 134 15.83 0.37 11.88
CA VAL A 134 17.16 0.84 12.26
C VAL A 134 17.99 -0.34 12.77
N GLY A 135 19.11 -0.60 12.10
CA GLY A 135 20.02 -1.70 12.43
C GLY A 135 19.77 -3.01 11.69
N CYS A 136 18.75 -3.12 10.81
CA CYS A 136 18.54 -4.32 10.00
C CYS A 136 19.53 -4.45 8.83
N SER A 137 19.96 -3.32 8.25
CA SER A 137 20.94 -3.33 7.16
C SER A 137 22.24 -4.02 7.58
N GLY A 138 22.68 -5.00 6.80
CA GLY A 138 23.84 -5.86 7.10
C GLY A 138 23.53 -7.06 8.00
N GLN A 139 22.29 -7.26 8.45
CA GLN A 139 21.91 -8.42 9.26
C GLN A 139 21.60 -9.64 8.38
N THR A 140 21.93 -10.83 8.90
CA THR A 140 21.43 -12.11 8.39
C THR A 140 20.61 -12.77 9.50
N THR A 141 19.36 -13.12 9.22
CA THR A 141 18.44 -13.70 10.21
C THR A 141 17.65 -14.86 9.63
N ALA A 142 17.25 -15.80 10.48
CA ALA A 142 16.24 -16.77 10.10
C ALA A 142 14.85 -16.11 10.09
N MET A 143 14.01 -16.61 9.18
CA MET A 143 12.60 -16.31 9.06
C MET A 143 11.85 -17.64 9.08
N HIS A 144 10.97 -17.81 10.06
CA HIS A 144 10.16 -19.01 10.22
C HIS A 144 8.78 -18.76 9.63
N LEU A 145 8.41 -19.54 8.62
CA LEU A 145 7.11 -19.47 7.96
C LEU A 145 6.09 -20.34 8.69
N ASP A 146 4.80 -19.98 8.62
CA ASP A 146 3.72 -20.73 9.29
C ASP A 146 3.56 -22.18 8.80
N ASN A 147 4.08 -22.49 7.62
CA ASN A 147 4.13 -23.86 7.10
C ASN A 147 5.25 -24.72 7.73
N GLY A 148 5.96 -24.19 8.74
CA GLY A 148 7.05 -24.83 9.45
C GLY A 148 8.42 -24.75 8.75
N SER A 149 8.49 -24.18 7.54
CA SER A 149 9.77 -23.99 6.85
C SER A 149 10.55 -22.80 7.42
N THR A 150 11.87 -22.87 7.36
CA THR A 150 12.77 -21.79 7.78
C THR A 150 13.60 -21.36 6.59
N GLN A 151 13.66 -20.05 6.35
CA GLN A 151 14.51 -19.43 5.34
C GLN A 151 15.51 -18.51 6.04
N VAL A 152 16.74 -18.41 5.52
CA VAL A 152 17.75 -17.49 6.05
C VAL A 152 17.95 -16.38 5.04
N TRP A 153 17.80 -15.13 5.49
CA TRP A 153 17.85 -13.95 4.63
C TRP A 153 18.89 -12.96 5.13
N SER A 154 19.70 -12.42 4.21
CA SER A 154 20.59 -11.29 4.46
C SER A 154 19.94 -10.01 3.93
N PHE A 155 19.89 -8.97 4.75
CA PHE A 155 19.23 -7.72 4.46
C PHE A 155 20.23 -6.61 4.15
N ASP A 156 19.92 -5.80 3.15
CA ASP A 156 20.70 -4.62 2.80
C ASP A 156 19.76 -3.48 2.40
N GLY A 157 20.14 -2.25 2.73
CA GLY A 157 19.32 -1.07 2.52
C GLY A 157 20.05 0.20 2.92
N GLY A 158 19.76 1.28 2.18
CA GLY A 158 20.28 2.62 2.45
C GLY A 158 19.36 3.43 3.34
N PRO A 159 19.74 4.68 3.68
CA PRO A 159 18.84 5.59 4.38
C PRO A 159 17.59 5.87 3.54
N ALA A 160 16.44 5.92 4.19
CA ALA A 160 15.20 6.39 3.57
C ALA A 160 15.30 7.89 3.25
N THR A 161 14.51 8.33 2.26
CA THR A 161 14.17 9.75 2.10
C THR A 161 13.00 10.10 3.03
N GLY A 162 12.52 11.35 2.98
CA GLY A 162 11.31 11.73 3.73
C GLY A 162 10.03 11.00 3.28
N THR A 163 10.03 10.38 2.09
CA THR A 163 8.83 9.77 1.48
C THR A 163 9.06 8.42 0.85
N ASP A 164 10.29 7.93 0.75
CA ASP A 164 10.62 6.70 0.04
C ASP A 164 11.67 5.90 0.81
N ALA A 165 11.47 4.58 0.89
CA ALA A 165 12.41 3.66 1.52
C ALA A 165 12.59 2.44 0.61
N ASN A 166 13.84 2.02 0.41
CA ASN A 166 14.17 0.89 -0.44
C ASN A 166 15.11 -0.05 0.31
N TRP A 167 14.87 -1.35 0.19
CA TRP A 167 15.74 -2.37 0.74
C TRP A 167 15.74 -3.59 -0.16
N THR A 168 16.66 -4.50 0.12
CA THR A 168 16.75 -5.80 -0.53
C THR A 168 16.97 -6.87 0.51
N LYS A 169 16.58 -8.09 0.15
CA LYS A 169 16.97 -9.27 0.89
C LYS A 169 17.41 -10.38 -0.04
N GLN A 170 18.48 -11.08 0.33
CA GLN A 170 19.02 -12.24 -0.39
C GLN A 170 18.85 -13.50 0.45
N GLU A 171 18.31 -14.56 -0.14
CA GLU A 171 18.22 -15.87 0.51
C GLU A 171 19.59 -16.55 0.52
N ALA A 172 19.95 -17.12 1.66
CA ALA A 172 21.22 -17.82 1.82
C ALA A 172 21.30 -19.05 0.91
N GLY A 173 22.43 -19.20 0.21
CA GLY A 173 22.69 -20.35 -0.65
C GLY A 173 21.95 -20.34 -1.99
N THR A 174 21.27 -19.25 -2.36
CA THR A 174 20.58 -19.11 -3.65
C THR A 174 20.85 -17.74 -4.29
N ASP A 175 20.59 -17.64 -5.59
CA ASP A 175 20.59 -16.34 -6.30
C ASP A 175 19.27 -15.57 -6.15
N ARG A 176 18.32 -16.08 -5.35
CA ARG A 176 17.03 -15.44 -5.13
C ARG A 176 17.20 -14.19 -4.27
N ARG A 177 16.76 -13.07 -4.82
CA ARG A 177 16.72 -11.77 -4.15
C ARG A 177 15.33 -11.20 -4.23
N CYS A 178 14.92 -10.49 -3.20
CA CYS A 178 13.76 -9.60 -3.22
C CYS A 178 14.24 -8.16 -3.17
N PHE A 179 13.63 -7.33 -4.00
CA PHE A 179 13.79 -5.89 -4.00
C PHE A 179 12.47 -5.28 -3.59
N ASP A 180 12.53 -4.39 -2.62
CA ASP A 180 11.36 -3.84 -1.96
C ASP A 180 11.44 -2.31 -1.99
N GLN A 181 10.30 -1.68 -2.22
CA GLN A 181 10.15 -0.23 -2.20
C GLN A 181 8.89 0.14 -1.43
N THR A 182 8.99 1.16 -0.58
CA THR A 182 7.86 1.83 0.05
C THR A 182 7.84 3.28 -0.39
N ARG A 183 6.66 3.81 -0.75
CA ARG A 183 6.47 5.22 -1.11
C ARG A 183 5.26 5.79 -0.37
N LEU A 184 5.47 6.92 0.28
CA LEU A 184 4.44 7.74 0.92
C LEU A 184 4.02 8.85 -0.06
N ARG A 185 2.73 8.94 -0.36
CA ARG A 185 2.14 10.00 -1.20
C ARG A 185 0.87 10.49 -0.54
N GLU A 186 0.90 11.71 0.01
CA GLU A 186 -0.20 12.27 0.79
C GLU A 186 -0.64 11.28 1.89
N ASN A 187 -1.92 10.94 1.94
CA ASN A 187 -2.52 9.96 2.85
C ASN A 187 -2.40 8.51 2.37
N VAL A 188 -1.52 8.20 1.42
CA VAL A 188 -1.34 6.86 0.85
C VAL A 188 0.06 6.32 1.12
N LEU A 189 0.12 5.09 1.62
CA LEU A 189 1.36 4.30 1.70
C LEU A 189 1.26 3.12 0.75
N LEU A 190 2.19 3.02 -0.20
CA LEU A 190 2.32 1.87 -1.08
C LEU A 190 3.62 1.13 -0.82
N GLN A 191 3.56 -0.19 -0.96
CA GLN A 191 4.71 -1.08 -0.90
C GLN A 191 4.70 -2.02 -2.10
N ALA A 192 5.84 -2.16 -2.75
CA ALA A 192 6.06 -3.05 -3.88
C ALA A 192 7.24 -3.96 -3.58
N LYS A 193 7.10 -5.23 -3.93
CA LYS A 193 8.13 -6.26 -3.74
C LYS A 193 8.23 -7.12 -4.98
N VAL A 194 9.45 -7.33 -5.47
CA VAL A 194 9.73 -8.27 -6.56
C VAL A 194 10.86 -9.19 -6.15
N CYS A 195 10.61 -10.49 -6.13
CA CYS A 195 11.60 -11.53 -5.92
C CYS A 195 11.80 -12.37 -7.18
N GLN A 196 13.07 -12.58 -7.54
CA GLN A 196 13.49 -13.47 -8.60
C GLN A 196 14.99 -13.78 -8.44
N SER A 197 15.53 -14.63 -9.32
CA SER A 197 16.97 -14.77 -9.43
C SER A 197 17.59 -13.48 -10.01
N GLY A 198 18.71 -13.03 -9.45
CA GLY A 198 19.44 -11.87 -9.93
C GLY A 198 18.84 -10.52 -9.52
N ASN A 199 18.92 -9.51 -10.40
CA ASN A 199 18.56 -8.13 -10.08
C ASN A 199 17.12 -7.79 -10.52
N ALA A 200 16.22 -7.60 -9.54
CA ALA A 200 14.84 -7.18 -9.76
C ALA A 200 14.61 -5.67 -9.53
N GLY A 201 15.67 -4.91 -9.24
CA GLY A 201 15.62 -3.47 -8.95
C GLY A 201 14.85 -2.64 -9.99
N PRO A 202 15.11 -2.80 -11.31
CA PRO A 202 14.33 -2.10 -12.33
C PRO A 202 12.84 -2.47 -12.31
N ALA A 203 12.52 -3.75 -12.11
CA ALA A 203 11.14 -4.24 -12.10
C ALA A 203 10.35 -3.70 -10.90
N VAL A 204 10.92 -3.71 -9.68
CA VAL A 204 10.23 -3.13 -8.51
C VAL A 204 10.01 -1.63 -8.65
N ASN A 205 10.96 -0.91 -9.28
CA ASN A 205 10.81 0.52 -9.52
C ASN A 205 9.68 0.85 -10.50
N VAL A 206 9.57 0.07 -11.58
CA VAL A 206 8.46 0.19 -12.55
C VAL A 206 7.13 -0.20 -11.89
N LEU A 207 7.12 -1.27 -11.08
CA LEU A 207 5.94 -1.70 -10.34
C LEU A 207 5.42 -0.61 -9.40
N ALA A 208 6.29 -0.08 -8.54
CA ALA A 208 5.92 0.98 -7.61
C ALA A 208 5.44 2.25 -8.33
N GLY A 209 6.07 2.62 -9.46
CA GLY A 209 5.62 3.74 -10.29
C GLY A 209 4.25 3.49 -10.94
N ALA A 210 3.99 2.28 -11.42
CA ALA A 210 2.69 1.92 -11.99
C ALA A 210 1.58 1.88 -10.93
N MET A 211 1.86 1.43 -9.71
CA MET A 211 0.93 1.52 -8.58
C MET A 211 0.59 2.98 -8.24
N GLN A 212 1.59 3.87 -8.24
CA GLN A 212 1.36 5.32 -8.04
C GLN A 212 0.48 5.93 -9.12
N ASN A 213 0.78 5.64 -10.39
CA ASN A 213 -0.01 6.13 -11.50
C ASN A 213 -1.48 5.68 -11.43
N ALA A 214 -1.73 4.44 -10.95
CA ALA A 214 -3.09 3.92 -10.76
C ALA A 214 -3.87 4.69 -9.68
N LEU A 215 -3.18 5.35 -8.75
CA LEU A 215 -3.74 6.21 -7.72
C LEU A 215 -3.90 7.68 -8.18
N GLY A 216 -3.42 8.03 -9.38
CA GLY A 216 -3.40 9.41 -9.86
C GLY A 216 -2.36 10.29 -9.15
N GLN A 217 -1.30 9.68 -8.60
CA GLN A 217 -0.21 10.31 -7.85
C GLN A 217 1.07 10.47 -8.67
#